data_AF-A0A8H4ATL7-F1
#
_entry.id   AF-A0A8H4ATL7-F1
#
_cell.length_a   1.000
_cell.length_b   1.000
_cell.length_c   1.000
_cell.angle_alpha   90.00
_cell.angle_beta   90.00
_cell.angle_gamma   90.00
#
_symmetry.space_group_name_H-M   'P 1'
#
loop_
_entity.id
_entity.type
_entity.pdbx_description
1 polymer ?
#
loop_
_entity_poly.entity_id
_entity_poly.type
_entity_poly.pdbx_seq_one_letter_code
_entity_poly.pdbx_strand_id
1 'polypeptide(L)'
;MTWADEISTKLENVKEIEFDQTEWEIKNQINTKARQKIVIQWLTSKKIRKNPKEIARDINYCMGFMKIEEGIKGEEVWKIVNEVIEDTLVPIPETPEEVPQEIKSILPFELPVKNRGNL
;
A
#
# COMPACT_ATOMS: atom_id res chain seq x y z
N MET A 1 25.04 39.94 42.98
CA MET A 1 24.39 38.85 42.22
C MET A 1 25.41 37.74 42.12
N THR A 2 25.13 36.61 42.73
CA THR A 2 26.05 35.48 42.85
C THR A 2 26.01 34.66 41.55
N TRP A 3 27.12 34.04 41.15
CA TRP A 3 27.15 33.14 39.98
C TRP A 3 26.06 32.05 40.04
N ALA A 4 25.72 31.60 41.25
CA ALA A 4 24.59 30.70 41.49
C ALA A 4 23.23 31.29 41.09
N ASP A 5 23.01 32.59 41.27
CA ASP A 5 21.76 33.26 40.91
C ASP A 5 21.63 33.34 39.38
N GLU A 6 22.71 33.68 38.66
CA GLU A 6 22.72 33.69 37.20
C GLU A 6 22.48 32.31 36.59
N ILE A 7 23.05 31.25 37.19
CA ILE A 7 22.83 29.88 36.75
C ILE A 7 21.38 29.45 37.03
N SER A 8 20.82 29.81 38.19
CA SER A 8 19.41 29.54 38.50
C SER A 8 18.46 30.22 37.51
N THR A 9 18.66 31.50 37.23
CA THR A 9 17.82 32.24 36.25
C THR A 9 17.98 31.67 34.84
N LYS A 10 19.19 31.27 34.42
CA LYS A 10 19.39 30.62 33.13
C LYS A 10 18.72 29.24 33.06
N LEU A 11 18.73 28.48 34.16
CA LEU A 11 18.07 27.17 34.22
C LEU A 11 16.54 27.29 34.26
N GLU A 12 15.99 28.34 34.88
CA GLU A 12 14.56 28.68 34.82
C GLU A 12 14.16 29.09 33.40
N ASN A 13 14.94 29.95 32.74
CA ASN A 13 14.68 30.34 31.34
C ASN A 13 14.82 29.16 30.36
N VAL A 14 15.67 28.17 30.64
CA VAL A 14 15.79 26.95 29.84
C VAL A 14 14.63 25.98 30.11
N LYS A 15 14.08 25.96 31.34
CA LYS A 15 12.82 25.25 31.64
C LYS A 15 11.61 25.91 30.97
N GLU A 16 11.68 27.23 30.72
CA GLU A 16 10.69 28.00 29.96
C GLU A 16 10.85 27.94 28.43
N ILE A 17 11.76 27.12 27.89
CA ILE A 17 11.60 26.66 26.50
C ILE A 17 10.41 25.68 26.52
N GLU A 18 9.22 26.26 26.68
CA GLU A 18 7.93 25.60 26.71
C GLU A 18 7.80 24.79 25.43
N PHE A 19 7.59 23.49 25.58
CA PHE A 19 7.20 22.65 24.46
C PHE A 19 5.86 23.17 23.92
N ASP A 20 5.92 23.87 22.79
CA ASP A 20 4.71 24.30 22.10
C ASP A 20 4.05 23.09 21.43
N GLN A 21 3.10 22.51 22.16
CA GLN A 21 2.31 21.38 21.71
C GLN A 21 1.56 21.69 20.41
N THR A 22 1.14 22.94 20.20
CA THR A 22 0.41 23.36 19.00
C THR A 22 1.34 23.38 17.79
N GLU A 23 2.54 23.94 17.94
CA GLU A 23 3.56 23.93 16.88
C GLU A 23 3.96 22.49 16.50
N TRP A 24 4.11 21.60 17.51
CA TRP A 24 4.39 20.19 17.30
C TRP A 24 3.27 19.47 16.53
N GLU A 25 2.00 19.71 16.90
CA GLU A 25 0.84 19.14 16.22
C GLU A 25 0.76 19.61 14.75
N ILE A 26 0.97 20.90 14.48
CA ILE A 26 0.99 21.45 13.11
C ILE A 26 2.10 20.79 12.28
N LYS A 27 3.31 20.69 12.83
CA LYS A 27 4.45 20.02 12.16
C LYS A 27 4.12 18.56 11.83
N ASN A 28 3.48 17.84 12.73
CA ASN A 28 3.05 16.46 12.50
C ASN A 28 2.00 16.37 11.39
N GLN A 29 0.99 17.23 11.39
CA GLN A 29 -0.03 17.25 10.34
C GLN A 29 0.56 17.52 8.95
N ILE A 30 1.49 18.49 8.86
CA ILE A 30 2.21 18.80 7.61
C ILE A 30 3.00 17.59 7.14
N ASN A 31 3.74 16.93 8.04
CA ASN A 31 4.55 15.76 7.71
C ASN A 31 3.67 14.59 7.20
N THR A 32 2.55 14.33 7.86
CA THR A 32 1.59 13.30 7.44
C THR A 32 1.07 13.57 6.02
N LYS A 33 0.62 14.80 5.72
CA LYS A 33 0.16 15.17 4.37
C LYS A 33 1.27 15.07 3.33
N ALA A 34 2.50 15.47 3.67
CA ALA A 34 3.64 15.35 2.78
C ALA A 34 3.94 13.90 2.42
N ARG A 35 3.92 12.99 3.40
CA ARG A 35 4.12 11.54 3.17
C ARG A 35 3.03 10.95 2.28
N GLN A 36 1.77 11.28 2.54
CA GLN A 36 0.64 10.84 1.71
C GLN A 36 0.81 11.28 0.26
N LYS A 37 1.18 12.56 0.03
CA LYS A 37 1.41 13.09 -1.31
C LYS A 37 2.53 12.34 -2.05
N ILE A 38 3.65 12.08 -1.38
CA ILE A 38 4.78 11.32 -1.94
C ILE A 38 4.35 9.90 -2.33
N VAL A 39 3.61 9.22 -1.46
CA VAL A 39 3.10 7.87 -1.73
C VAL A 39 2.17 7.85 -2.93
N ILE A 40 1.20 8.77 -3.01
CA ILE A 40 0.28 8.87 -4.14
C ILE A 40 1.05 9.10 -5.45
N GLN A 41 2.01 10.04 -5.43
CA GLN A 41 2.84 10.32 -6.60
C GLN A 41 3.67 9.10 -7.02
N TRP A 42 4.23 8.36 -6.07
CA TRP A 42 4.99 7.15 -6.35
C TRP A 42 4.11 6.06 -6.96
N LEU A 43 2.96 5.76 -6.34
CA LEU A 43 2.00 4.75 -6.83
C LEU A 43 1.47 5.10 -8.22
N THR A 44 1.12 6.35 -8.47
CA THR A 44 0.61 6.80 -9.78
C THR A 44 1.69 6.83 -10.86
N SER A 45 2.95 7.10 -10.51
CA SER A 45 4.07 7.02 -11.45
C SER A 45 4.47 5.59 -11.80
N LYS A 46 4.09 4.62 -10.97
CA LYS A 46 4.52 3.23 -11.12
C LYS A 46 3.64 2.53 -12.16
N LYS A 47 4.27 1.83 -13.10
CA LYS A 47 3.58 0.84 -13.94
C LYS A 47 3.32 -0.40 -13.09
N ILE A 48 2.19 -0.40 -12.39
CA ILE A 48 1.80 -1.52 -11.53
C ILE A 48 1.66 -2.79 -12.38
N ARG A 49 2.44 -3.82 -12.03
CA ARG A 49 2.38 -5.14 -12.68
C ARG A 49 1.20 -5.93 -12.12
N LYS A 50 0.57 -6.79 -12.91
CA LYS A 50 -0.55 -7.65 -12.48
C LYS A 50 -0.18 -8.76 -11.47
N ASN A 51 0.96 -8.68 -10.79
CA ASN A 51 1.36 -9.68 -9.79
C ASN A 51 0.81 -9.27 -8.41
N PRO A 52 -0.20 -9.97 -7.86
CA PRO A 52 -0.85 -9.59 -6.60
C PRO A 52 0.14 -9.44 -5.44
N LYS A 53 1.17 -10.29 -5.38
CA LYS A 53 2.17 -10.27 -4.30
C LYS A 53 3.04 -9.01 -4.36
N GLU A 54 3.43 -8.58 -5.54
CA GLU A 54 4.23 -7.36 -5.70
C GLU A 54 3.41 -6.12 -5.33
N ILE A 55 2.14 -6.06 -5.77
CA ILE A 55 1.23 -4.97 -5.43
C ILE A 55 0.98 -4.91 -3.91
N ALA A 56 0.68 -6.05 -3.28
CA ALA A 56 0.46 -6.11 -1.84
C ALA A 56 1.71 -5.69 -1.05
N ARG A 57 2.91 -6.07 -1.51
CA ARG A 57 4.18 -5.60 -0.91
C ARG A 57 4.33 -4.09 -1.03
N ASP A 58 4.05 -3.53 -2.20
CA ASP A 58 4.14 -2.09 -2.44
C ASP A 58 3.16 -1.29 -1.57
N ILE A 59 1.93 -1.78 -1.43
CA ILE A 59 0.91 -1.16 -0.56
C ILE A 59 1.35 -1.23 0.90
N ASN A 60 1.78 -2.40 1.39
CA ASN A 60 2.28 -2.55 2.77
C ASN A 60 3.47 -1.61 3.05
N TYR A 61 4.39 -1.46 2.09
CA TYR A 61 5.49 -0.50 2.20
C TYR A 61 4.98 0.94 2.34
N CYS A 62 4.01 1.34 1.50
CA CYS A 62 3.42 2.68 1.55
C CYS A 62 2.71 2.95 2.88
N MET A 63 1.97 1.98 3.40
CA MET A 63 1.31 2.08 4.71
C MET A 63 2.31 2.27 5.85
N GLY A 64 3.42 1.51 5.84
CA GLY A 64 4.52 1.68 6.80
C GLY A 64 5.17 3.05 6.71
N PHE A 65 5.44 3.55 5.49
CA PHE A 65 6.00 4.88 5.28
C PHE A 65 5.07 6.00 5.79
N MET A 66 3.76 5.87 5.56
CA MET A 66 2.75 6.81 6.07
C MET A 66 2.53 6.72 7.59
N LYS A 67 3.08 5.68 8.24
CA LYS A 67 2.84 5.36 9.66
C LYS A 67 1.36 5.20 9.99
N ILE A 68 0.62 4.48 9.15
CA ILE A 68 -0.77 4.14 9.42
C ILE A 68 -0.78 3.09 10.55
N GLU A 69 -1.11 3.53 11.77
CA GLU A 69 -1.10 2.68 12.96
C GLU A 69 -2.28 1.70 12.98
N GLU A 70 -3.45 2.16 12.55
CA GLU A 70 -4.69 1.39 12.43
C GLU A 70 -5.03 1.10 10.97
N GLY A 71 -5.25 -0.17 10.64
CA GLY A 71 -5.64 -0.56 9.29
C GLY A 71 -5.28 -2.00 8.95
N ILE A 72 -5.65 -2.38 7.73
CA ILE A 72 -5.46 -3.69 7.13
C ILE A 72 -3.96 -3.94 6.94
N LYS A 73 -3.42 -5.07 7.41
CA LYS A 73 -1.95 -5.32 7.39
C LYS A 73 -1.62 -6.70 6.83
N GLY A 74 -0.46 -6.79 6.17
CA GLY A 74 0.14 -8.07 5.80
C GLY A 74 -0.72 -8.88 4.83
N GLU A 75 -1.16 -10.06 5.27
CA GLU A 75 -1.87 -11.04 4.44
C GLU A 75 -3.27 -10.56 4.01
N GLU A 76 -3.94 -9.76 4.83
CA GLU A 76 -5.25 -9.21 4.48
C GLU A 76 -5.16 -8.26 3.27
N VAL A 77 -4.09 -7.48 3.17
CA VAL A 77 -3.81 -6.63 2.00
C VAL A 77 -3.65 -7.50 0.75
N TRP A 78 -2.99 -8.65 0.87
CA TRP A 78 -2.84 -9.56 -0.25
C TRP A 78 -4.16 -10.15 -0.72
N LYS A 79 -5.06 -10.54 0.21
CA LYS A 79 -6.40 -11.06 -0.14
C LYS A 79 -7.21 -10.04 -0.93
N ILE A 80 -7.29 -8.81 -0.43
CA ILE A 80 -8.03 -7.72 -1.09
C ILE A 80 -7.45 -7.45 -2.48
N VAL A 81 -6.12 -7.37 -2.59
CA VAL A 81 -5.47 -7.18 -3.89
C VAL A 81 -5.78 -8.33 -4.85
N ASN A 82 -5.81 -9.57 -4.35
CA ASN A 82 -6.10 -10.73 -5.17
C ASN A 82 -7.56 -10.72 -5.66
N GLU A 83 -8.52 -10.45 -4.79
CA GLU A 83 -9.94 -10.31 -5.13
C GLU A 83 -10.15 -9.23 -6.20
N VAL A 84 -9.57 -8.04 -6.00
CA VAL A 84 -9.68 -6.93 -6.98
C VAL A 84 -9.05 -7.31 -8.32
N ILE A 85 -7.96 -8.09 -8.34
CA ILE A 85 -7.38 -8.57 -9.59
C ILE A 85 -8.30 -9.58 -10.25
N GLU A 86 -8.83 -10.55 -9.50
CA GLU A 86 -9.75 -11.57 -10.00
C GLU A 86 -10.99 -10.95 -10.66
N ASP A 87 -11.55 -9.89 -10.07
CA ASP A 87 -12.67 -9.13 -10.65
C ASP A 87 -12.35 -8.49 -12.02
N THR A 88 -11.06 -8.27 -12.32
CA THR A 88 -10.62 -7.76 -13.63
C THR A 88 -10.31 -8.85 -14.64
N LEU A 89 -10.32 -10.12 -14.24
CA LEU A 89 -10.06 -11.26 -15.12
C LEU A 89 -11.33 -11.68 -15.86
N VAL A 90 -11.14 -12.22 -17.06
CA VAL A 90 -12.23 -12.85 -17.80
C VAL A 90 -12.52 -14.20 -17.15
N PRO A 91 -13.80 -14.55 -16.91
CA PRO A 91 -14.15 -15.85 -16.36
C PRO A 91 -13.62 -16.98 -17.25
N ILE A 92 -13.21 -18.07 -16.60
CA ILE A 92 -12.83 -19.28 -17.32
C ILE A 92 -14.10 -19.82 -18.00
N PRO A 93 -14.06 -20.09 -19.32
CA PRO A 93 -15.22 -20.64 -20.01
C PRO A 93 -15.62 -22.00 -19.42
N GLU A 94 -16.92 -22.27 -19.32
CA GLU A 94 -17.44 -23.52 -18.74
C GLU A 94 -17.17 -24.70 -19.67
N THR A 95 -17.13 -24.42 -20.97
CA THR A 95 -16.87 -25.41 -22.02
C THR A 95 -15.66 -25.04 -22.88
N PRO A 96 -14.92 -26.03 -23.42
CA PRO A 96 -13.83 -25.77 -24.36
C PRO A 96 -14.27 -25.07 -25.65
N GLU A 97 -15.51 -25.25 -26.06
CA GLU A 97 -16.08 -24.63 -27.25
C GLU A 97 -16.11 -23.10 -27.10
N GLU A 98 -16.36 -22.59 -25.90
CA GLU A 98 -16.41 -21.17 -25.55
C GLU A 98 -15.03 -20.47 -25.53
N VAL A 99 -13.92 -21.22 -25.57
CA VAL A 99 -12.58 -20.61 -25.66
C VAL A 99 -12.43 -19.89 -27.02
N PRO A 100 -12.07 -18.58 -27.04
CA PRO A 100 -11.92 -17.82 -28.27
C PRO A 100 -10.95 -18.46 -29.27
N GLN A 101 -11.32 -18.43 -30.56
CA GLN A 101 -10.54 -19.02 -31.66
C GLN A 101 -9.09 -18.48 -31.72
N GLU A 102 -8.93 -17.21 -31.37
CA GLU A 102 -7.64 -16.51 -31.29
C GLU A 102 -6.70 -17.12 -30.25
N ILE A 103 -7.22 -17.67 -29.15
CA ILE A 103 -6.42 -18.36 -28.14
C ILE A 103 -6.10 -19.78 -28.61
N LYS A 104 -7.10 -20.47 -29.19
CA LYS A 104 -6.93 -21.82 -29.75
C LYS A 104 -5.84 -21.85 -30.84
N SER A 105 -5.70 -20.80 -31.64
CA SER A 105 -4.71 -20.73 -32.72
C SER A 105 -3.28 -20.44 -32.25
N ILE A 106 -3.10 -19.93 -31.03
CA ILE A 106 -1.78 -19.66 -30.43
C ILE A 106 -1.20 -20.91 -29.75
N LEU A 107 -2.06 -21.82 -29.31
CA LEU A 107 -1.64 -23.00 -28.57
C LEU A 107 -1.00 -24.03 -29.54
N PRO A 108 0.22 -24.53 -29.23
CA PRO A 108 0.91 -25.49 -30.09
C PRO A 108 0.32 -26.92 -30.03
N PHE A 109 -0.79 -27.09 -29.30
CA PHE A 109 -1.48 -28.36 -29.13
C PHE A 109 -2.99 -28.10 -28.99
N GLU A 110 -3.78 -29.08 -29.39
CA GLU A 110 -5.21 -29.08 -29.09
C GLU A 110 -5.41 -29.21 -27.58
N LEU A 111 -6.21 -28.31 -26.99
CA LEU A 111 -6.55 -28.40 -25.57
C LEU A 111 -7.22 -29.76 -25.33
N PRO A 112 -6.74 -30.58 -24.36
CA PRO A 112 -7.26 -31.92 -24.10
C PRO A 112 -8.57 -31.84 -23.32
N VAL A 113 -9.58 -31.20 -23.91
CA VAL A 113 -10.86 -30.96 -23.25
C VAL A 113 -11.84 -32.00 -23.78
N LYS A 114 -11.80 -33.17 -23.17
CA LYS A 114 -12.80 -34.20 -23.40
C LYS A 114 -14.09 -33.79 -22.70
N ASN A 115 -15.18 -33.86 -23.46
CA ASN A 115 -16.57 -33.86 -22.98
C ASN A 115 -16.67 -34.57 -21.62
N ARG A 116 -16.93 -33.83 -20.55
CA ARG A 116 -17.08 -34.37 -19.18
C ARG A 116 -18.40 -35.14 -18.97
N GLY A 117 -19.15 -35.40 -20.05
CA GLY A 117 -20.46 -36.06 -20.02
C GLY A 117 -20.45 -37.58 -19.89
N ASN A 118 -19.29 -38.23 -19.70
CA ASN A 118 -19.21 -39.69 -19.50
C ASN A 118 -18.24 -40.02 -18.35
N LEU A 119 -18.66 -39.77 -17.11
CA LEU A 119 -18.16 -40.43 -15.89
C LEU A 119 -19.32 -40.65 -14.93
#